data_AF-A0A7Y4YM63-F1
#
_entry.id   AF-A0A7Y4YM63-F1
#
_cell.length_a   1.000
_cell.length_b   1.000
_cell.length_c   1.000
_cell.angle_alpha   90.00
_cell.angle_beta   90.00
_cell.angle_gamma   90.00
#
_symmetry.space_group_name_H-M   'P 1'
#
loop_
_entity.id
_entity.type
_entity.pdbx_description
1 polymer ?
#
loop_
_entity_poly.entity_id
_entity_poly.type
_entity_poly.pdbx_seq_one_letter_code
_entity_poly.pdbx_strand_id
1 'polypeptide(L)'
;MTNAPDHSFSLLTPDTMLNALESIGLRCDGRLLALNSYENRVYQVGIEDDKPLVAKFYRPARWSDAAILEEHAFVQELVEREIPVVPASTIAGTTLHHFDGFRFSVFAKHGGRAPELENRDTLEWLGRFLGRIHAVGA
;
A
#
# COMPACT_ATOMS: atom_id res chain seq x y z
N MET A 1 -15.30 22.67 18.75
CA MET A 1 -13.94 22.31 18.31
C MET A 1 -13.64 20.92 18.83
N THR A 2 -13.93 19.89 18.04
CA THR A 2 -13.62 18.50 18.42
C THR A 2 -12.13 18.27 18.22
N ASN A 3 -11.39 18.16 19.32
CA ASN A 3 -10.01 17.69 19.33
C ASN A 3 -10.03 16.26 18.78
N ALA A 4 -9.73 16.09 17.49
CA ALA A 4 -9.38 14.76 16.99
C ALA A 4 -8.12 14.33 17.75
N PRO A 5 -8.04 13.09 18.27
CA PRO A 5 -6.81 12.64 18.90
C PRO A 5 -5.67 12.83 17.91
N ASP A 6 -4.54 13.34 18.39
CA ASP A 6 -3.34 13.45 17.59
C ASP A 6 -2.83 12.03 17.32
N HIS A 7 -3.33 11.41 16.26
CA HIS A 7 -2.89 10.12 15.76
C HIS A 7 -1.55 10.31 15.03
N SER A 8 -0.55 10.79 15.76
CA SER A 8 0.82 10.87 15.28
C SER A 8 1.36 9.47 15.02
N PHE A 9 2.20 9.31 14.00
CA PHE A 9 2.96 8.09 13.78
C PHE A 9 3.86 7.70 14.96
N SER A 10 4.07 8.59 15.95
CA SER A 10 4.71 8.25 17.22
C SER A 10 4.03 7.08 17.95
N LEU A 11 2.73 6.86 17.71
CA LEU A 11 1.97 5.74 18.30
C LEU A 11 2.02 4.45 17.47
N LEU A 12 2.59 4.50 16.25
CA LEU A 12 2.70 3.34 15.36
C LEU A 12 3.99 2.56 15.69
N THR A 13 3.99 1.89 16.84
CA THR A 13 5.12 1.05 17.29
C THR A 13 5.16 -0.27 16.51
N PRO A 14 6.29 -1.01 16.52
CA PRO A 14 6.36 -2.37 15.97
C PRO A 14 5.23 -3.28 16.45
N ASP A 15 4.90 -3.26 17.75
CA ASP A 15 3.83 -4.07 18.32
C ASP A 15 2.46 -3.66 17.76
N THR A 16 2.17 -2.36 17.65
CA THR A 16 0.93 -1.87 17.04
C THR A 16 0.80 -2.33 15.59
N MET A 17 1.90 -2.32 14.82
CA MET A 17 1.88 -2.77 13.43
C MET A 17 1.66 -4.27 13.29
N LEU A 18 2.31 -5.09 14.11
CA LEU A 18 2.14 -6.55 14.09
C LEU A 18 0.72 -6.93 14.52
N ASN A 19 0.23 -6.35 15.62
CA ASN A 19 -1.15 -6.57 16.09
C ASN A 19 -2.18 -6.15 15.04
N ALA A 20 -1.93 -5.06 14.29
CA ALA A 20 -2.81 -4.65 13.21
C ALA A 20 -2.91 -5.71 12.10
N LEU A 21 -1.79 -6.30 11.68
CA LEU A 21 -1.76 -7.34 10.65
C LEU A 21 -2.38 -8.66 11.16
N GLU A 22 -2.12 -9.03 12.41
CA GLU A 22 -2.73 -10.20 13.03
C GLU A 22 -4.25 -10.04 13.20
N SER A 23 -4.74 -8.80 13.43
CA SER A 23 -6.18 -8.52 13.55
C SER A 23 -6.97 -8.82 12.27
N ILE A 24 -6.29 -8.85 11.11
CA ILE A 24 -6.89 -9.22 9.81
C ILE A 24 -6.53 -10.64 9.38
N GLY A 25 -5.94 -11.44 10.29
CA GLY A 25 -5.65 -12.86 10.07
C GLY A 25 -4.29 -13.16 9.44
N LEU A 26 -3.39 -12.17 9.34
CA LEU A 26 -2.01 -12.40 8.87
C LEU A 26 -1.10 -12.75 10.06
N ARG A 27 -0.54 -13.97 10.05
CA ARG A 27 0.43 -14.40 11.07
C ARG A 27 1.81 -13.88 10.72
N CYS A 28 2.31 -12.91 11.49
CA CYS A 28 3.61 -12.30 11.26
C CYS A 28 4.73 -13.08 11.96
N ASP A 29 5.91 -13.14 11.35
CA ASP A 29 7.10 -13.79 11.94
C ASP A 29 8.01 -12.85 12.75
N GLY A 30 7.52 -11.63 13.01
CA GLY A 30 8.22 -10.57 13.73
C GLY A 30 9.22 -9.75 12.91
N ARG A 31 9.53 -10.12 11.66
CA ARG A 31 10.43 -9.32 10.81
C ARG A 31 9.71 -8.09 10.27
N LEU A 32 10.23 -6.91 10.60
CA LEU A 32 9.78 -5.62 10.07
C LEU A 32 10.96 -4.86 9.45
N LEU A 33 10.83 -4.47 8.19
CA LEU A 33 11.81 -3.63 7.49
C LEU A 33 11.11 -2.38 6.96
N ALA A 34 11.48 -1.21 7.50
CA ALA A 34 10.98 0.07 7.00
C ALA A 34 11.44 0.31 5.55
N LEU A 35 10.51 0.74 4.70
CA LEU A 35 10.78 1.14 3.31
C LEU A 35 10.76 2.66 3.18
N ASN A 36 11.49 3.18 2.18
CA ASN A 36 11.60 4.62 1.96
C ASN A 36 10.25 5.23 1.53
N SER A 37 9.53 5.83 2.49
CA SER A 37 8.31 6.58 2.26
C SER A 37 8.20 7.74 3.24
N TYR A 38 7.95 8.95 2.74
CA TYR A 38 7.87 10.16 3.55
C TYR A 38 6.46 10.40 4.09
N GLU A 39 5.44 10.26 3.24
CA GLU A 39 4.04 10.51 3.60
C GLU A 39 3.46 9.40 4.48
N ASN A 40 3.55 8.16 4.01
CA ASN A 40 3.01 6.99 4.71
C ASN A 40 4.11 6.24 5.45
N ARG A 41 3.72 5.39 6.40
CA ARG A 41 4.65 4.46 7.03
C ARG A 41 4.52 3.11 6.34
N VAL A 42 5.55 2.75 5.59
CA VAL A 42 5.54 1.56 4.72
C VAL A 42 6.60 0.58 5.20
N TYR A 43 6.20 -0.66 5.40
CA TYR A 43 7.07 -1.72 5.90
C TYR A 43 6.95 -2.96 5.04
N GLN A 44 8.06 -3.63 4.79
CA GLN A 44 8.05 -5.03 4.43
C GLN A 44 7.91 -5.85 5.72
N VAL A 45 6.94 -6.74 5.75
CA VAL A 45 6.61 -7.57 6.92
C VAL A 45 6.77 -9.05 6.57
N GLY A 46 7.46 -9.80 7.43
CA GLY A 46 7.57 -11.25 7.29
C GLY A 46 6.30 -11.95 7.76
N ILE A 47 5.90 -12.97 7.01
CA ILE A 47 4.70 -13.78 7.25
C ILE A 47 5.16 -15.21 7.51
N GLU A 48 4.58 -15.86 8.52
CA GLU A 48 4.88 -17.25 8.83
C GLU A 48 4.55 -18.17 7.64
N ASP A 49 5.51 -19.02 7.26
CA ASP A 49 5.40 -19.97 6.15
C ASP A 49 5.02 -19.38 4.78
N ASP A 50 5.14 -18.06 4.59
CA ASP A 50 4.80 -17.37 3.34
C ASP A 50 5.83 -16.29 2.97
N LYS A 51 5.67 -15.71 1.77
CA LYS A 51 6.46 -14.59 1.28
C LYS A 51 6.16 -13.34 2.09
N PRO A 52 7.16 -12.45 2.29
CA PRO A 52 6.92 -11.18 2.93
C PRO A 52 5.96 -10.30 2.12
N LEU A 53 5.15 -9.52 2.83
CA LEU A 53 4.19 -8.57 2.27
C LEU A 53 4.65 -7.13 2.53
N VAL A 54 3.97 -6.17 1.90
CA VAL A 54 4.16 -4.74 2.17
C VAL A 54 2.92 -4.20 2.88
N ALA A 55 3.11 -3.64 4.08
CA ALA A 55 2.07 -2.94 4.83
C ALA A 55 2.26 -1.42 4.66
N LYS A 56 1.19 -0.72 4.25
CA LYS A 56 1.15 0.75 4.11
C LYS A 56 0.18 1.30 5.15
N PHE A 57 0.69 1.98 6.16
CA PHE A 57 -0.10 2.73 7.13
C PHE A 57 -0.25 4.18 6.64
N TYR A 58 -1.50 4.59 6.40
CA TYR A 58 -1.81 5.89 5.83
C TYR A 58 -1.58 6.99 6.84
N ARG A 59 -1.04 8.13 6.37
CA ARG A 59 -0.93 9.33 7.20
C ARG A 59 -2.31 9.74 7.74
N PRO A 60 -2.48 9.81 9.07
CA PRO A 60 -3.76 10.15 9.65
C PRO A 60 -4.26 11.53 9.19
N ALA A 61 -5.58 11.62 8.98
CA ALA A 61 -6.30 12.80 8.50
C ALA A 61 -5.86 13.36 7.13
N ARG A 62 -5.00 12.67 6.36
CA ARG A 62 -4.59 13.13 5.02
C ARG A 62 -5.64 12.84 3.94
N TRP A 63 -6.26 11.65 4.02
CA TRP A 63 -7.26 11.15 3.08
C TRP A 63 -8.42 10.52 3.82
N SER A 64 -9.63 10.65 3.25
CA SER A 64 -10.80 9.92 3.73
C SER A 64 -10.76 8.46 3.29
N ASP A 65 -11.51 7.61 3.97
CA ASP A 65 -11.70 6.21 3.59
C ASP A 65 -12.19 6.09 2.15
N ALA A 66 -13.13 6.95 1.74
CA ALA A 66 -13.66 6.99 0.38
C ALA A 66 -12.57 7.28 -0.66
N ALA A 67 -11.70 8.26 -0.41
CA ALA A 67 -10.60 8.59 -1.33
C ALA A 67 -9.55 7.46 -1.41
N ILE A 68 -9.27 6.78 -0.30
CA ILE A 68 -8.36 5.62 -0.30
C ILE A 68 -8.98 4.45 -1.06
N LEU A 69 -10.27 4.19 -0.85
CA LEU A 69 -10.98 3.10 -1.54
C LEU A 69 -11.16 3.40 -3.04
N GLU A 70 -11.30 4.67 -3.43
CA GLU A 70 -11.26 5.11 -4.83
C GLU A 70 -9.91 4.79 -5.47
N GLU A 71 -8.78 5.10 -4.80
CA GLU A 71 -7.43 4.69 -5.25
C GLU A 71 -7.35 3.17 -5.43
N HIS A 72 -7.84 2.39 -4.46
CA HIS A 72 -7.81 0.92 -4.56
C HIS A 72 -8.62 0.39 -5.74
N ALA A 73 -9.83 0.90 -5.92
CA ALA A 73 -10.70 0.52 -7.03
C ALA A 73 -10.06 0.86 -8.38
N PHE A 74 -9.47 2.05 -8.50
CA PHE A 74 -8.77 2.47 -9.70
C PHE A 74 -7.57 1.56 -10.01
N VAL A 75 -6.74 1.26 -9.02
CA VAL A 75 -5.59 0.35 -9.22
C VAL A 75 -6.06 -1.07 -9.59
N GLN A 76 -7.16 -1.54 -9.01
CA GLN A 76 -7.75 -2.83 -9.39
C GLN A 76 -8.22 -2.82 -10.85
N GLU A 77 -8.86 -1.75 -11.31
CA GLU A 77 -9.28 -1.59 -12.71
C GLU A 77 -8.08 -1.57 -13.67
N LEU A 78 -6.95 -0.98 -13.27
CA LEU A 78 -5.70 -1.03 -14.05
C LEU A 78 -5.19 -2.47 -14.20
N VAL A 79 -5.26 -3.29 -13.14
CA VAL A 79 -4.88 -4.71 -13.19
C VAL A 79 -5.78 -5.48 -14.16
N GLU A 80 -7.10 -5.25 -14.11
CA GLU A 80 -8.07 -5.90 -15.01
C GLU A 80 -7.83 -5.56 -16.49
N ARG A 81 -7.21 -4.41 -16.77
CA ARG A 81 -6.75 -4.02 -18.10
C ARG A 81 -5.31 -4.42 -18.41
N GLU A 82 -4.72 -5.35 -17.64
CA GLU A 82 -3.37 -5.88 -17.82
C GLU A 82 -2.28 -4.78 -17.78
N ILE A 83 -2.48 -3.75 -16.96
CA ILE A 83 -1.46 -2.73 -16.68
C ILE A 83 -0.66 -3.19 -15.45
N PRO A 84 0.69 -3.20 -15.51
CA PRO A 84 1.52 -3.78 -14.46
C PRO A 84 1.61 -2.85 -13.23
N VAL A 85 0.60 -2.95 -12.37
CA VAL A 85 0.54 -2.29 -11.05
C VAL A 85 0.32 -3.34 -9.96
N VAL A 86 0.49 -2.94 -8.70
CA VAL A 86 0.28 -3.83 -7.54
C VAL A 86 -0.99 -3.36 -6.81
N PRO A 87 -2.09 -4.12 -6.86
CA PRO A 87 -3.33 -3.76 -6.17
C PRO A 87 -3.21 -3.99 -4.67
N ALA A 88 -4.04 -3.30 -3.89
CA ALA A 88 -4.24 -3.62 -2.48
C ALA A 88 -4.85 -5.03 -2.36
N SER A 89 -4.26 -5.88 -1.53
CA SER A 89 -4.77 -7.23 -1.29
C SER A 89 -6.14 -7.16 -0.61
N THR A 90 -7.10 -7.93 -1.12
CA THR A 90 -8.38 -8.12 -0.42
C THR A 90 -8.17 -9.17 0.67
N ILE A 91 -8.28 -8.76 1.93
CA ILE A 91 -8.14 -9.63 3.10
C ILE A 91 -9.41 -9.47 3.94
N ALA A 92 -9.99 -10.58 4.39
CA ALA A 92 -11.28 -10.56 5.10
C ALA A 92 -12.40 -9.77 4.35
N GLY A 93 -12.37 -9.76 3.02
CA GLY A 93 -13.35 -9.10 2.17
C GLY A 93 -13.16 -7.59 1.95
N THR A 94 -12.13 -6.96 2.51
CA THR A 94 -11.82 -5.54 2.28
C THR A 94 -10.34 -5.33 1.95
N THR A 95 -10.04 -4.17 1.36
CA THR A 95 -8.65 -3.75 1.04
C THR A 95 -8.11 -2.68 1.99
N LEU A 96 -9.00 -1.98 2.70
CA LEU A 96 -8.67 -0.96 3.69
C LEU A 96 -9.09 -1.50 5.06
N HIS A 97 -8.19 -1.39 6.02
CA HIS A 97 -8.35 -1.87 7.38
C HIS A 97 -8.07 -0.76 8.37
N HIS A 98 -8.59 -0.92 9.59
CA HIS A 98 -8.42 0.02 10.68
C HIS A 98 -7.97 -0.71 11.93
N PHE A 99 -6.97 -0.16 12.60
CA PHE A 99 -6.49 -0.69 13.87
C PHE A 99 -5.91 0.45 14.71
N ASP A 100 -6.36 0.57 15.96
CA ASP A 100 -5.89 1.57 16.93
C ASP A 100 -5.81 3.01 16.37
N GLY A 101 -6.84 3.41 15.62
CA GLY A 101 -6.93 4.73 14.99
C GLY A 101 -6.11 4.91 13.70
N PHE A 102 -5.31 3.90 13.31
CA PHE A 102 -4.60 3.89 12.03
C PHE A 102 -5.42 3.22 10.94
N ARG A 103 -5.26 3.73 9.72
CA ARG A 103 -5.72 3.10 8.48
C ARG A 103 -4.55 2.39 7.84
N PHE A 104 -4.76 1.18 7.32
CA PHE A 104 -3.70 0.46 6.61
C PHE A 104 -4.24 -0.47 5.53
N SER A 105 -3.36 -0.79 4.59
CA SER A 105 -3.60 -1.74 3.50
C SER A 105 -2.36 -2.62 3.32
N VAL A 106 -2.56 -3.81 2.78
CA VAL A 106 -1.49 -4.79 2.53
C VAL A 106 -1.35 -5.05 1.04
N PHE A 107 -0.13 -5.21 0.56
CA PHE A 107 0.20 -5.40 -0.85
C PHE A 107 1.18 -6.56 -1.00
N ALA A 108 1.07 -7.28 -2.12
CA ALA A 108 2.09 -8.25 -2.50
C ALA A 108 3.43 -7.53 -2.70
N LYS A 109 4.52 -8.10 -2.17
CA LYS A 109 5.85 -7.56 -2.42
C LYS A 109 6.23 -7.80 -3.88
N HIS A 110 6.41 -6.72 -4.64
CA HIS A 110 6.94 -6.77 -5.99
C HIS A 110 8.35 -6.16 -6.03
N GLY A 111 9.34 -6.99 -6.35
CA GLY A 111 10.71 -6.53 -6.57
C GLY A 111 10.89 -6.00 -7.99
N GLY A 112 12.00 -5.31 -8.25
CA GLY A 112 12.30 -4.80 -9.58
C GLY A 112 13.59 -3.98 -9.58
N ARG A 113 13.89 -3.39 -10.74
CA ARG A 113 14.97 -2.41 -10.91
C ARG A 113 14.37 -1.09 -11.36
N ALA A 114 14.98 0.01 -10.95
CA ALA A 114 14.60 1.31 -11.47
C ALA A 114 14.78 1.33 -13.01
N PRO A 115 13.87 1.96 -13.77
CA PRO A 115 14.01 2.07 -15.21
C PRO A 115 15.20 2.95 -15.59
N GLU A 116 15.89 2.61 -16.68
CA GLU A 116 16.96 3.41 -17.26
C GLU A 116 16.37 4.58 -18.07
N LEU A 117 16.24 5.75 -17.44
CA LEU A 117 15.57 6.91 -18.05
C LEU A 117 16.35 7.55 -19.21
N GLU A 118 17.62 7.21 -19.39
CA GLU A 118 18.43 7.65 -20.52
C GLU A 118 18.20 6.79 -21.79
N ASN A 119 17.61 5.61 -21.62
CA ASN A 119 17.35 4.69 -22.71
C ASN A 119 15.99 5.00 -23.37
N ARG A 120 16.03 5.32 -24.67
CA ARG A 120 14.83 5.69 -25.44
C ARG A 120 13.78 4.58 -25.49
N ASP A 121 14.17 3.31 -25.57
CA ASP A 121 13.24 2.19 -25.61
C ASP A 121 12.52 2.02 -24.27
N THR A 122 13.23 2.30 -23.16
CA THR A 122 12.64 2.33 -21.81
C THR A 122 11.62 3.46 -21.70
N LEU A 123 11.94 4.65 -22.21
CA LEU A 123 11.01 5.79 -22.23
C LEU A 123 9.77 5.50 -23.09
N GLU A 124 9.92 4.84 -24.23
CA GLU A 124 8.80 4.44 -25.07
C GLU A 124 7.85 3.49 -24.32
N TRP A 125 8.40 2.49 -23.62
CA TRP A 125 7.60 1.55 -22.85
C TRP A 125 6.88 2.22 -21.66
N LEU A 126 7.57 3.10 -20.94
CA LEU A 126 6.96 3.94 -19.89
C LEU A 126 5.83 4.80 -20.45
N GLY A 127 6.05 5.47 -21.58
CA GLY A 127 5.04 6.29 -22.26
C GLY A 127 3.80 5.49 -22.65
N ARG A 128 3.97 4.25 -23.15
CA ARG A 128 2.85 3.35 -23.45
C ARG A 128 2.01 3.04 -22.21
N PHE A 129 2.62 2.76 -21.06
CA PHE A 129 1.83 2.54 -19.84
C PHE A 129 1.16 3.79 -19.31
N LEU A 130 1.84 4.93 -19.32
CA LEU A 130 1.22 6.19 -18.92
C LEU A 130 -0.01 6.50 -19.77
N GLY A 131 0.08 6.32 -21.09
CA GLY A 131 -1.06 6.45 -22.00
C GLY A 131 -2.20 5.47 -21.67
N ARG A 132 -1.87 4.21 -21.37
CA ARG A 132 -2.87 3.21 -20.94
C ARG A 132 -3.53 3.58 -19.62
N ILE A 133 -2.78 4.07 -18.63
CA ILE A 133 -3.33 4.53 -17.34
C ILE A 133 -4.27 5.72 -17.55
N HIS A 134 -3.88 6.70 -18.36
CA HIS A 134 -4.74 7.84 -18.68
C HIS A 134 -6.04 7.42 -19.37
N ALA A 135 -6.00 6.43 -20.26
CA ALA A 135 -7.21 5.92 -20.93
C ALA A 135 -8.20 5.23 -19.98
N VAL A 136 -7.74 4.79 -18.80
CA VAL A 136 -8.59 4.23 -17.73
C VAL A 136 -9.23 5.33 -16.90
N GLY A 137 -8.49 6.39 -16.58
CA GLY A 137 -8.97 7.47 -15.71
C GLY A 137 -9.68 8.64 -16.41
N ALA A 138 -9.91 8.54 -17.72
CA ALA A 138 -10.54 9.59 -18.54
C ALA A 138 -12.06 9.47 -18.63
#